data_AF-A0AAD2FWB5-F1
#
_entry.id   AF-A0AAD2FWB5-F1
#
_cell.length_a   1.000
_cell.length_b   1.000
_cell.length_c   1.000
_cell.angle_alpha   90.00
_cell.angle_beta   90.00
_cell.angle_gamma   90.00
#
_symmetry.space_group_name_H-M   'P 1'
#
loop_
_entity.id
_entity.type
_entity.pdbx_description
1 polymer ?
#
loop_
_entity_poly.entity_id
_entity_poly.type
_entity_poly.pdbx_seq_one_letter_code
_entity_poly.pdbx_strand_id
1 'polypeptide(L)'
;MKSFLAIIVFVALCLQTAQAFPIHFNNKQQTTKHQQQKTMCFSSKGDDSSEEKDFEVQTWNPLRLAVLKLGMTEPAWTSSFNYQKKKGVFSCAYCGNELFDSESKYDSGSGWPSFWRSKQEGAIGYKMEFGNRLECRCNKCGGHLGHVFLDGPKQTDVPSSLLQTSPASDPRSQRENGRLPRFCVNGASLRLKEEVQEQ
;
A
#
# COMPACT_ATOMS: atom_id res chain seq x y z
N MET A 1 -69.21 -6.73 -24.01
CA MET A 1 -68.62 -5.52 -24.63
C MET A 1 -68.51 -4.36 -23.62
N LYS A 2 -67.85 -4.56 -22.47
CA LYS A 2 -67.64 -3.49 -21.46
C LYS A 2 -66.20 -3.44 -20.91
N SER A 3 -65.29 -4.22 -21.49
CA SER A 3 -63.91 -4.37 -20.97
C SER A 3 -62.82 -3.87 -21.93
N PHE A 4 -63.18 -3.33 -23.10
CA PHE A 4 -62.22 -2.75 -24.06
C PHE A 4 -62.15 -1.22 -24.03
N LEU A 5 -63.11 -0.55 -23.39
CA LEU A 5 -63.13 0.91 -23.26
C LEU A 5 -62.27 1.45 -22.10
N ALA A 6 -61.87 0.61 -21.15
CA ALA A 6 -61.06 1.04 -20.00
C ALA A 6 -59.55 1.11 -20.30
N ILE A 7 -59.06 0.42 -21.34
CA ILE A 7 -57.63 0.36 -21.68
C ILE A 7 -57.21 1.54 -22.57
N ILE A 8 -58.14 2.12 -23.35
CA ILE A 8 -57.86 3.26 -24.23
C ILE A 8 -57.76 4.58 -23.43
N VAL A 9 -58.38 4.68 -22.25
CA VAL A 9 -58.29 5.87 -21.39
C VAL A 9 -56.97 5.95 -20.62
N PHE A 10 -56.28 4.82 -20.39
CA PHE A 10 -55.03 4.81 -19.61
C PHE A 10 -53.77 5.10 -20.46
N VAL A 11 -53.82 4.92 -21.78
CA VAL A 11 -52.69 5.22 -22.69
C VAL A 11 -52.62 6.70 -23.07
N ALA A 12 -53.73 7.44 -22.96
CA ALA A 12 -53.79 8.86 -23.31
C ALA A 12 -53.35 9.83 -22.19
N LEU A 13 -53.12 9.36 -20.96
CA LEU A 13 -52.75 10.21 -19.81
C LEU A 13 -51.24 10.24 -19.50
N CYS A 14 -50.39 9.70 -20.37
CA CYS A 14 -48.93 9.71 -20.21
C CYS A 14 -48.18 10.64 -21.18
N LEU A 15 -48.87 11.46 -21.98
CA LEU A 15 -48.23 12.34 -22.98
C LEU A 15 -48.16 13.84 -22.62
N GLN A 16 -48.47 14.24 -21.38
CA GLN A 16 -48.39 15.66 -20.99
C GLN A 16 -47.64 15.85 -19.67
N THR A 17 -46.30 15.75 -19.71
CA THR A 17 -45.38 16.61 -18.92
C THR A 17 -43.93 16.46 -19.42
N ALA A 18 -43.70 16.64 -20.72
CA ALA A 18 -42.36 16.97 -21.22
C ALA A 18 -42.18 18.50 -21.12
N GLN A 19 -41.92 19.01 -19.92
CA GLN A 19 -41.45 20.38 -19.76
C GLN A 19 -39.93 20.37 -19.72
N ALA A 20 -39.34 20.82 -20.84
CA ALA A 20 -37.92 21.09 -20.94
C ALA A 20 -37.54 22.24 -20.01
N PHE A 21 -36.70 21.97 -19.01
CA PHE A 21 -36.03 23.02 -18.24
C PHE A 21 -34.87 23.57 -19.09
N PRO A 22 -34.80 24.88 -19.35
CA PRO A 22 -33.64 25.47 -20.02
C PRO A 22 -32.44 25.43 -19.07
N ILE A 23 -31.42 24.65 -19.41
CA ILE A 23 -30.10 24.76 -18.80
C ILE A 23 -29.49 26.07 -19.30
N HIS A 24 -29.51 27.10 -18.43
CA HIS A 24 -28.87 28.37 -18.69
C HIS A 24 -27.34 28.18 -18.57
N PHE A 25 -26.68 27.88 -19.68
CA PHE A 25 -25.23 27.77 -19.78
C PHE A 25 -24.61 29.18 -19.64
N ASN A 26 -24.20 29.55 -18.43
CA ASN A 26 -23.53 30.82 -18.18
C ASN A 26 -22.06 30.73 -18.61
N ASN A 27 -21.82 31.07 -19.88
CA ASN A 27 -20.49 31.24 -20.43
C ASN A 27 -19.98 32.65 -20.08
N LYS A 28 -19.40 32.82 -18.89
CA LYS A 28 -18.52 33.95 -18.63
C LYS A 28 -17.08 33.54 -18.89
N GLN A 29 -16.68 33.72 -20.15
CA GLN A 29 -15.31 34.00 -20.52
C GLN A 29 -14.83 35.19 -19.68
N GLN A 30 -13.90 34.96 -18.76
CA GLN A 30 -13.07 36.03 -18.23
C GLN A 30 -11.77 36.04 -19.02
N THR A 31 -11.80 36.78 -20.11
CA THR A 31 -10.59 37.24 -20.81
C THR A 31 -10.01 38.43 -20.05
N THR A 32 -8.69 38.38 -19.88
CA THR A 32 -7.75 39.48 -19.68
C THR A 32 -7.71 40.12 -18.28
N LYS A 33 -6.57 40.04 -17.60
CA LYS A 33 -5.49 41.04 -17.73
C LYS A 33 -4.19 40.52 -17.10
N HIS A 34 -3.16 40.54 -17.92
CA HIS A 34 -1.76 40.47 -17.51
C HIS A 34 -1.47 41.71 -16.67
N GLN A 35 -1.13 41.54 -15.39
CA GLN A 35 -0.43 42.56 -14.62
C GLN A 35 0.80 41.92 -13.99
N GLN A 36 1.93 42.16 -14.65
CA GLN A 36 3.26 42.02 -14.07
C GLN A 36 3.41 43.02 -12.92
N GLN A 37 3.76 42.55 -11.74
CA GLN A 37 4.45 43.30 -10.68
C GLN A 37 5.32 42.27 -9.93
N LYS A 38 6.56 42.10 -10.37
CA LYS A 38 7.77 42.79 -9.88
C LYS A 38 8.07 42.44 -8.41
N THR A 39 9.01 41.51 -8.28
CA THR A 39 10.04 41.39 -7.24
C THR A 39 9.93 42.31 -6.01
N MET A 40 9.72 41.68 -4.86
CA MET A 40 10.39 42.07 -3.62
C MET A 40 11.10 40.84 -3.07
N CYS A 41 12.43 40.82 -3.16
CA CYS A 41 13.26 39.98 -2.31
C CYS A 41 13.11 40.48 -0.88
N PHE A 42 12.52 39.66 -0.01
CA PHE A 42 12.66 39.84 1.43
C PHE A 42 13.88 39.03 1.88
N SER A 43 15.00 39.73 1.98
CA SER A 43 16.21 39.22 2.62
C SER A 43 16.02 39.32 4.13
N SER A 44 15.92 38.18 4.80
CA SER A 44 16.25 38.08 6.22
C SER A 44 17.19 36.90 6.41
N LYS A 45 18.45 37.23 6.69
CA LYS A 45 19.43 36.33 7.30
C LYS A 45 18.89 35.90 8.67
N GLY A 46 18.88 34.59 8.91
CA GLY A 46 18.64 33.97 10.19
C GLY A 46 19.40 32.66 10.19
N ASP A 47 20.58 32.71 10.81
CA ASP A 47 21.43 31.57 11.14
C ASP A 47 20.79 30.92 12.38
N ASP A 48 20.20 29.73 12.23
CA ASP A 48 19.96 28.82 13.35
C ASP A 48 20.08 27.39 12.85
N SER A 49 21.24 26.81 13.15
CA SER A 49 21.66 25.46 12.82
C SER A 49 20.91 24.46 13.69
N SER A 50 19.65 24.23 13.34
CA SER A 50 19.02 22.94 13.58
C SER A 50 19.14 22.15 12.27
N GLU A 51 19.85 21.02 12.32
CA GLU A 51 19.93 20.10 11.19
C GLU A 51 18.51 19.63 10.85
N GLU A 52 17.87 20.32 9.90
CA GLU A 52 16.71 19.83 9.18
C GLU A 52 17.16 18.56 8.47
N LYS A 53 16.87 17.43 9.12
CA LYS A 53 16.96 16.13 8.48
C LYS A 53 15.94 16.13 7.37
N ASP A 54 16.37 16.52 6.18
CA ASP A 54 15.67 16.39 4.91
C ASP A 54 15.39 14.90 4.67
N PHE A 55 14.36 14.40 5.36
CA PHE A 55 13.69 13.19 4.98
C PHE A 55 12.75 13.57 3.85
N GLU A 56 13.34 13.83 2.68
CA GLU A 56 12.63 13.95 1.43
C GLU A 56 11.97 12.59 1.17
N VAL A 57 10.78 12.39 1.74
CA VAL A 57 9.93 11.28 1.38
C VAL A 57 9.46 11.57 -0.03
N GLN A 58 10.28 11.16 -1.01
CA GLN A 58 9.88 11.03 -2.39
C GLN A 58 8.80 9.94 -2.50
N THR A 59 7.59 10.27 -2.06
CA THR A 59 6.34 9.51 -2.26
C THR A 59 5.53 10.09 -3.41
N TRP A 60 6.21 10.48 -4.49
CA TRP A 60 5.56 10.80 -5.77
C TRP A 60 5.03 9.57 -6.51
N ASN A 61 5.32 8.36 -6.03
CA ASN A 61 4.78 7.13 -6.59
C ASN A 61 3.35 6.89 -6.05
N PRO A 62 2.30 7.01 -6.88
CA PRO A 62 0.91 6.90 -6.43
C PRO A 62 0.57 5.50 -5.93
N LEU A 63 1.15 4.44 -6.53
CA LEU A 63 0.94 3.06 -6.08
C LEU A 63 1.48 2.86 -4.65
N ARG A 64 2.68 3.37 -4.37
CA ARG A 64 3.27 3.29 -3.02
C ARG A 64 2.40 4.01 -1.99
N LEU A 65 1.86 5.18 -2.33
CA LEU A 65 0.95 5.91 -1.46
C LEU A 65 -0.35 5.12 -1.22
N ALA A 66 -0.96 4.61 -2.30
CA ALA A 66 -2.18 3.82 -2.23
C ALA A 66 -1.99 2.56 -1.37
N VAL A 67 -0.89 1.84 -1.54
CA VAL A 67 -0.55 0.68 -0.72
C VAL A 67 -0.36 1.10 0.73
N LEU A 68 0.59 1.99 1.04
CA LEU A 68 0.98 2.28 2.42
C LEU A 68 -0.08 3.04 3.22
N LYS A 69 -0.84 3.95 2.59
CA LYS A 69 -1.80 4.83 3.28
C LYS A 69 -3.25 4.40 3.10
N LEU A 70 -3.62 3.86 1.94
CA LEU A 70 -5.00 3.47 1.64
C LEU A 70 -5.25 1.97 1.81
N GLY A 71 -4.21 1.17 2.12
CA GLY A 71 -4.36 -0.28 2.31
C GLY A 71 -4.62 -1.04 1.01
N MET A 72 -4.24 -0.47 -0.13
CA MET A 72 -4.37 -1.15 -1.42
C MET A 72 -3.39 -2.31 -1.53
N THR A 73 -3.76 -3.29 -2.35
CA THR A 73 -2.89 -4.40 -2.75
C THR A 73 -2.47 -4.20 -4.21
N GLU A 74 -1.17 -4.24 -4.49
CA GLU A 74 -0.66 -4.19 -5.85
C GLU A 74 -1.08 -5.45 -6.63
N PRO A 75 -1.26 -5.40 -7.96
CA PRO A 75 -1.60 -6.59 -8.72
C PRO A 75 -0.50 -7.65 -8.61
N ALA A 76 -0.89 -8.92 -8.54
CA ALA A 76 0.03 -10.04 -8.50
C ALA A 76 1.02 -9.99 -9.68
N TRP A 77 2.24 -10.46 -9.45
CA TRP A 77 3.33 -10.60 -10.43
C TRP A 77 3.92 -9.28 -10.95
N THR A 78 3.44 -8.12 -10.50
CA THR A 78 3.91 -6.81 -11.01
C THR A 78 5.16 -6.28 -10.32
N SER A 79 5.44 -6.70 -9.09
CA SER A 79 6.61 -6.21 -8.36
C SER A 79 7.92 -6.79 -8.86
N SER A 80 8.92 -5.92 -9.03
CA SER A 80 10.32 -6.33 -9.25
C SER A 80 10.90 -7.12 -8.07
N PHE A 81 10.31 -7.02 -6.88
CA PHE A 81 10.77 -7.77 -5.70
C PHE A 81 10.25 -9.20 -5.64
N ASN A 82 9.34 -9.62 -6.51
CA ASN A 82 8.84 -11.00 -6.57
C ASN A 82 10.00 -12.00 -6.68
N TYR A 83 10.83 -11.83 -7.70
CA TYR A 83 11.94 -12.74 -8.00
C TYR A 83 13.32 -12.21 -7.60
N GLN A 84 13.36 -11.11 -6.83
CA GLN A 84 14.61 -10.56 -6.33
C GLN A 84 15.30 -11.54 -5.37
N LYS A 85 16.58 -11.80 -5.60
CA LYS A 85 17.47 -12.71 -4.84
C LYS A 85 18.73 -12.03 -4.28
N LYS A 86 18.95 -10.75 -4.57
CA LYS A 86 20.08 -9.99 -4.02
C LYS A 86 20.07 -9.97 -2.49
N LYS A 87 21.26 -10.01 -1.90
CA LYS A 87 21.47 -9.91 -0.45
C LYS A 87 21.21 -8.48 0.04
N GLY A 88 20.61 -8.38 1.21
CA GLY A 88 20.29 -7.10 1.83
C GLY A 88 19.03 -7.10 2.68
N VAL A 89 18.59 -5.89 3.00
CA VAL A 89 17.48 -5.61 3.92
C VAL A 89 16.33 -4.93 3.19
N PHE A 90 15.13 -5.50 3.33
CA PHE A 90 13.90 -4.88 2.88
C PHE A 90 13.37 -3.95 3.98
N SER A 91 13.38 -2.66 3.67
CA SER A 91 12.93 -1.59 4.55
C SER A 91 11.59 -1.03 4.09
N CYS A 92 10.83 -0.45 5.03
CA CYS A 92 9.60 0.27 4.75
C CYS A 92 9.92 1.43 3.83
N ALA A 93 9.22 1.50 2.72
CA ALA A 93 9.50 2.50 1.72
C ALA A 93 9.09 3.92 2.08
N TYR A 94 8.29 4.09 3.14
CA TYR A 94 7.92 5.40 3.66
C TYR A 94 8.89 5.89 4.73
N CYS A 95 9.15 5.10 5.78
CA CYS A 95 9.90 5.56 6.96
C CYS A 95 11.30 4.94 7.11
N GLY A 96 11.71 4.06 6.19
CA GLY A 96 13.02 3.40 6.21
C GLY A 96 13.22 2.33 7.29
N ASN A 97 12.18 2.00 8.08
CA ASN A 97 12.25 0.95 9.10
C ASN A 97 12.62 -0.39 8.48
N GLU A 98 13.51 -1.15 9.10
CA GLU A 98 13.92 -2.46 8.59
C GLU A 98 12.86 -3.50 8.93
N LEU A 99 12.35 -4.20 7.92
CA LEU A 99 11.18 -5.08 8.05
C LEU A 99 11.58 -6.55 7.90
N PHE A 100 12.31 -6.86 6.83
CA PHE A 100 12.69 -8.21 6.46
C PHE A 100 14.13 -8.22 5.95
N ASP A 101 14.78 -9.38 6.01
CA ASP A 101 16.06 -9.61 5.34
C ASP A 101 15.90 -10.59 4.18
N SER A 102 16.86 -10.55 3.27
CA SER A 102 16.89 -11.41 2.09
C SER A 102 16.95 -12.92 2.41
N GLU A 103 17.43 -13.33 3.58
CA GLU A 103 17.50 -14.74 4.00
C GLU A 103 16.13 -15.29 4.38
N SER A 104 15.26 -14.42 4.89
CA SER A 104 13.86 -14.74 5.16
C SER A 104 12.98 -14.77 3.91
N LYS A 105 13.48 -14.29 2.77
CA LYS A 105 12.73 -14.20 1.51
C LYS A 105 12.70 -15.54 0.80
N TYR A 106 11.55 -15.91 0.24
CA TYR A 106 11.40 -17.10 -0.59
C TYR A 106 10.33 -16.90 -1.67
N ASP A 107 10.27 -17.81 -2.64
CA ASP A 107 9.21 -17.83 -3.64
C ASP A 107 8.05 -18.69 -3.11
N SER A 108 6.91 -18.05 -2.86
CA SER A 108 5.70 -18.74 -2.41
C SER A 108 4.74 -19.11 -3.55
N GLY A 109 5.02 -18.64 -4.77
CA GLY A 109 4.09 -18.74 -5.89
C GLY A 109 2.85 -17.85 -5.78
N SER A 110 2.77 -16.95 -4.79
CA SER A 110 1.59 -16.10 -4.58
C SER A 110 1.48 -14.94 -5.58
N GLY A 111 2.60 -14.51 -6.16
CA GLY A 111 2.68 -13.31 -6.99
C GLY A 111 3.05 -12.03 -6.23
N TRP A 112 3.37 -12.13 -4.94
CA TRP A 112 3.90 -11.03 -4.13
C TRP A 112 5.19 -11.44 -3.40
N PRO A 113 6.10 -10.49 -3.10
CA PRO A 113 7.24 -10.74 -2.22
C PRO A 113 6.82 -11.44 -0.94
N SER A 114 7.45 -12.58 -0.66
CA SER A 114 7.08 -13.44 0.45
C SER A 114 8.25 -13.67 1.40
N PHE A 115 7.99 -13.55 2.70
CA PHE A 115 8.97 -13.73 3.77
C PHE A 115 8.42 -14.68 4.84
N TRP A 116 9.29 -15.39 5.54
CA TRP A 116 8.89 -16.34 6.59
C TRP A 116 9.18 -15.87 8.03
N ARG A 117 9.92 -14.77 8.19
CA ARG A 117 10.15 -14.09 9.46
C ARG A 117 10.38 -12.60 9.26
N SER A 118 10.14 -11.78 10.28
CA SER A 118 10.64 -10.41 10.29
C SER A 118 12.15 -10.37 10.57
N LYS A 119 12.80 -9.25 10.24
CA LYS A 119 14.23 -9.03 10.56
C LYS A 119 14.45 -8.97 12.07
N GLN A 120 13.57 -8.29 12.79
CA GLN A 120 13.63 -8.12 14.25
C GLN A 120 12.22 -8.17 14.86
N GLU A 121 12.17 -8.44 16.15
CA GLU A 121 10.93 -8.38 16.92
C GLU A 121 10.38 -6.95 16.93
N GLY A 122 9.06 -6.79 16.83
CA GLY A 122 8.43 -5.47 16.80
C GLY A 122 8.69 -4.66 15.53
N ALA A 123 9.29 -5.23 14.47
CA ALA A 123 9.37 -4.54 13.17
C ALA A 123 8.01 -4.41 12.46
N ILE A 124 7.15 -5.41 12.68
CA ILE A 124 5.83 -5.55 12.06
C ILE A 124 4.75 -5.42 13.15
N GLY A 125 3.76 -4.58 12.87
CA GLY A 125 2.52 -4.48 13.63
C GLY A 125 1.41 -5.27 12.96
N TYR A 126 0.45 -5.73 13.74
CA TYR A 126 -0.62 -6.61 13.28
C TYR A 126 -2.00 -6.02 13.53
N LYS A 127 -2.90 -6.14 12.55
CA LYS A 127 -4.30 -5.74 12.69
C LYS A 127 -5.21 -6.84 12.17
N MET A 128 -6.15 -7.29 13.02
CA MET A 128 -7.14 -8.26 12.62
C MET A 128 -8.14 -7.62 11.64
N GLU A 129 -8.43 -8.32 10.55
CA GLU A 129 -9.43 -7.95 9.55
C GLU A 129 -10.56 -8.99 9.48
N PHE A 130 -11.60 -8.67 8.71
CA PHE A 130 -12.67 -9.61 8.41
C PHE A 130 -12.14 -10.89 7.76
N GLY A 131 -12.76 -12.02 8.07
CA GLY A 131 -12.38 -13.33 7.52
C GLY A 131 -11.06 -13.88 8.08
N ASN A 132 -10.69 -13.53 9.33
CA ASN A 132 -9.48 -14.01 10.02
C ASN A 132 -8.16 -13.70 9.29
N ARG A 133 -8.20 -12.72 8.38
CA ARG A 133 -6.99 -12.15 7.78
C ARG A 133 -6.28 -11.30 8.82
N LEU A 134 -4.97 -11.41 8.89
CA LEU A 134 -4.14 -10.54 9.71
C LEU A 134 -3.32 -9.67 8.80
N GLU A 135 -3.64 -8.39 8.81
CA GLU A 135 -2.88 -7.38 8.11
C GLU A 135 -1.53 -7.19 8.81
N CYS A 136 -0.46 -7.14 8.03
CA CYS A 136 0.85 -6.69 8.49
C CYS A 136 1.07 -5.23 8.10
N ARG A 137 1.50 -4.43 9.09
CA ARG A 137 1.79 -3.01 8.94
C ARG A 137 3.20 -2.73 9.45
N CYS A 138 3.84 -1.68 8.95
CA CYS A 138 5.10 -1.23 9.52
C CYS A 138 4.84 -0.74 10.95
N ASN A 139 5.51 -1.31 11.94
CA ASN A 139 5.27 -0.96 13.34
C ASN A 139 5.69 0.49 13.66
N LYS A 140 6.68 1.03 12.92
CA LYS A 140 7.19 2.40 13.13
C LYS A 140 6.25 3.49 12.62
N CYS A 141 5.60 3.29 11.46
CA CYS A 141 4.80 4.35 10.82
C CYS A 141 3.35 3.98 10.52
N GLY A 142 2.91 2.76 10.88
CA GLY A 142 1.55 2.25 10.65
C GLY A 142 1.21 1.97 9.17
N GLY A 143 2.17 2.08 8.25
CA GLY A 143 1.93 1.89 6.83
C GLY A 143 1.55 0.45 6.51
N HIS A 144 0.51 0.25 5.68
CA HIS A 144 0.09 -1.08 5.24
C HIS A 144 1.18 -1.75 4.39
N LEU A 145 1.51 -3.00 4.73
CA LEU A 145 2.52 -3.80 4.02
C LEU A 145 1.84 -4.93 3.23
N GLY A 146 0.89 -5.64 3.83
CA GLY A 146 0.21 -6.78 3.24
C GLY A 146 -0.47 -7.62 4.30
N HIS A 147 -0.34 -8.94 4.21
CA HIS A 147 -0.98 -9.88 5.15
C HIS A 147 -0.06 -11.02 5.58
N VAL A 148 -0.38 -11.61 6.73
CA VAL A 148 0.27 -12.82 7.23
C VAL A 148 -0.67 -14.01 7.18
N PHE A 149 -0.15 -15.10 6.62
CA PHE A 149 -0.83 -16.39 6.50
C PHE A 149 -0.07 -17.47 7.28
N LEU A 150 -0.76 -18.54 7.68
CA LEU A 150 -0.19 -19.66 8.44
C LEU A 150 0.30 -20.81 7.55
N ASP A 151 0.50 -20.54 6.26
CA ASP A 151 0.79 -21.49 5.20
C ASP A 151 2.18 -21.30 4.57
N GLY A 152 3.13 -20.76 5.34
CA GLY A 152 4.51 -20.58 4.90
C GLY A 152 5.31 -21.88 4.82
N PRO A 153 6.65 -21.80 4.66
CA PRO A 153 7.49 -22.97 4.48
C PRO A 153 7.48 -23.83 5.74
N LYS A 154 7.75 -25.12 5.60
CA LYS A 154 7.97 -25.98 6.77
C LYS A 154 9.28 -25.57 7.44
N GLN A 155 9.37 -25.76 8.75
CA GLN A 155 10.62 -25.52 9.47
C GLN A 155 11.79 -26.38 8.95
N THR A 156 11.49 -27.56 8.38
CA THR A 156 12.49 -28.44 7.76
C THR A 156 13.08 -27.89 6.46
N ASP A 157 12.37 -26.98 5.80
CA ASP A 157 12.75 -26.46 4.49
C ASP A 157 13.59 -25.16 4.60
N VAL A 158 13.76 -24.65 5.82
CA VAL A 158 14.61 -23.50 6.13
C VAL A 158 15.83 -23.91 6.94
N PRO A 159 17.00 -23.26 6.76
CA PRO A 159 18.20 -23.57 7.52
C PRO A 159 17.97 -23.44 9.02
N SER A 160 18.32 -24.48 9.78
CA SER A 160 18.10 -24.52 11.23
C SER A 160 18.84 -23.40 11.98
N SER A 161 19.98 -22.94 11.44
CA SER A 161 20.73 -21.79 11.98
C SER A 161 19.92 -20.50 11.98
N LEU A 162 19.03 -20.30 10.99
CA LEU A 162 18.19 -19.11 10.90
C LEU A 162 16.97 -19.22 11.82
N LEU A 163 16.47 -20.43 12.11
CA LEU A 163 15.34 -20.65 13.02
C LEU A 163 15.66 -20.26 14.46
N GLN A 164 16.90 -20.50 14.90
CA GLN A 164 17.35 -20.21 16.28
C GLN A 164 17.42 -18.70 16.55
N THR A 165 17.73 -17.90 15.53
CA THR A 165 17.86 -16.44 15.62
C THR A 165 16.60 -15.71 15.16
N SER A 166 15.55 -16.45 14.78
CA SER A 166 14.30 -15.87 14.28
C SER A 166 13.52 -15.20 15.41
N PRO A 167 13.16 -13.92 15.28
CA PRO A 167 12.28 -13.27 16.24
C PRO A 167 10.86 -13.87 16.18
N ALA A 168 10.12 -13.76 17.28
CA ALA A 168 8.69 -14.02 17.28
C ALA A 168 8.03 -13.12 16.23
N SER A 169 7.55 -13.74 15.15
CA SER A 169 7.11 -13.02 13.96
C SER A 169 5.61 -12.76 14.05
N ASP A 170 4.74 -13.76 13.87
CA ASP A 170 3.27 -13.62 14.01
C ASP A 170 2.79 -14.12 15.39
N PRO A 171 2.00 -13.33 16.15
CA PRO A 171 1.44 -13.78 17.43
C PRO A 171 0.52 -15.01 17.32
N ARG A 172 -0.04 -15.29 16.13
CA ARG A 172 -0.91 -16.45 15.88
C ARG A 172 -0.15 -17.69 15.41
N SER A 173 1.12 -17.57 15.02
CA SER A 173 1.88 -18.69 14.42
C SER A 173 2.44 -19.65 15.47
N GLN A 174 1.70 -19.94 16.54
CA GLN A 174 2.10 -20.94 17.51
C GLN A 174 2.02 -22.34 16.87
N ARG A 175 3.13 -22.71 16.21
CA ARG A 175 3.79 -24.00 15.93
C ARG A 175 2.99 -25.32 15.78
N GLU A 176 1.66 -25.35 15.86
CA GLU A 176 0.87 -26.58 15.88
C GLU A 176 0.88 -27.35 14.55
N ASN A 177 1.11 -26.66 13.41
CA ASN A 177 1.13 -27.27 12.08
C ASN A 177 2.55 -27.45 11.50
N GLY A 178 3.61 -27.11 12.26
CA GLY A 178 5.01 -27.18 11.81
C GLY A 178 5.39 -26.23 10.67
N ARG A 179 4.49 -25.31 10.26
CA ARG A 179 4.74 -24.30 9.22
C ARG A 179 5.06 -22.96 9.84
N LEU A 180 5.88 -22.20 9.16
CA LEU A 180 6.23 -20.82 9.49
C LEU A 180 5.16 -19.86 8.94
N PRO A 181 5.03 -18.65 9.49
CA PRO A 181 4.16 -17.65 8.89
C PRO A 181 4.66 -17.29 7.48
N ARG A 182 3.73 -16.92 6.60
CA ARG A 182 4.02 -16.32 5.29
C ARG A 182 3.56 -14.88 5.31
N PHE A 183 4.53 -13.96 5.37
CA PHE A 183 4.32 -12.55 5.12
C PHE A 183 4.21 -12.35 3.61
N CYS A 184 3.01 -12.09 3.10
CA CYS A 184 2.74 -11.76 1.71
C CYS A 184 2.64 -10.24 1.61
N VAL A 185 3.66 -9.60 1.05
CA VAL A 185 3.89 -8.15 1.20
C VAL A 185 3.87 -7.47 -0.15
N ASN A 186 3.22 -6.32 -0.25
CA ASN A 186 3.28 -5.47 -1.44
C ASN A 186 4.70 -4.94 -1.66
N GLY A 187 5.30 -5.20 -2.80
CA GLY A 187 6.62 -4.68 -3.14
C GLY A 187 6.68 -3.16 -3.23
N ALA A 188 5.58 -2.49 -3.61
CA ALA A 188 5.50 -1.03 -3.57
C ALA A 188 5.71 -0.46 -2.14
N SER A 189 5.44 -1.25 -1.10
CA SER A 189 5.68 -0.89 0.30
C SER A 189 7.15 -1.05 0.75
N LEU A 190 8.00 -1.63 -0.10
CA LEU A 190 9.38 -2.01 0.22
C LEU A 190 10.43 -1.17 -0.51
N ARG A 191 11.62 -1.08 0.09
CA ARG A 191 12.89 -0.67 -0.54
C ARG A 191 13.97 -1.67 -0.12
N LEU A 192 14.79 -2.11 -1.07
CA LEU A 192 15.94 -2.97 -0.77
C LEU A 192 17.18 -2.10 -0.52
N LYS A 193 17.80 -2.26 0.65
CA LYS A 193 19.16 -1.79 0.93
C LYS A 193 20.10 -2.97 0.70
N GLU A 194 20.84 -2.95 -0.41
CA GLU A 194 21.79 -4.01 -0.76
C GLU A 194 22.96 -3.97 0.23
N GLU A 195 23.44 -5.14 0.65
CA GLU A 195 24.68 -5.24 1.43
C GLU A 195 25.85 -4.94 0.49
N VAL A 196 26.63 -3.91 0.83
CA VAL A 196 27.89 -3.63 0.12
C VAL A 196 28.87 -4.70 0.56
N GLN A 197 29.24 -5.59 -0.36
CA GLN A 197 30.37 -6.50 -0.12
C GLN A 197 31.64 -5.66 -0.25
N GLU A 198 32.24 -5.28 0.88
CA GLU A 198 33.62 -4.80 0.89
C GLU A 198 34.51 -5.96 0.40
N GLN A 199 35.17 -5.72 -0.73
CA GLN A 199 36.12 -6.63 -1.37
C GLN A 199 37.53 -6.39 -0.86
#